data_AF-A0A1B1YL92-F1
#
_entry.id   AF-A0A1B1YL92-F1
#
_cell.length_a   1.000
_cell.length_b   1.000
_cell.length_c   1.000
_cell.angle_alpha   90.00
_cell.angle_beta   90.00
_cell.angle_gamma   90.00
#
_symmetry.space_group_name_H-M   'P 1'
#
loop_
_entity.id
_entity.type
_entity.pdbx_description
1 polymer ?
#
loop_
_entity_poly.entity_id
_entity_poly.type
_entity_poly.pdbx_seq_one_letter_code
_entity_poly.pdbx_strand_id
1 'polypeptide(L)'
;MRKDLRTVVLVPCILTCILAVLVIFDIKGISLVPAKSKGSKKVAVTVTPTPAAQPTLAHDTVEAPAHEPEPTDWESEIPSVSITPTNAPTPEPTPALTPAPTEAAANNPEHAPSGTPADEQKINFNAVYRADGKNYSLIADKNTMTYLILNKKDNSVRKTGFPFHSVYAEFPGEQLGPIIGHKDDRFVFMSNNKVVASDGIQEEVLLELDEIPNINAITKSENRVLAAFSTSAGQTVCIADLRNFYAEIYYEKSAINYSYMVLTDENFSYSKKRRIPAGPYYEFLYTARDGKVKLLAMVNEITDYTLDTGNNTVTIKTVGNDSFKIDLKTDKLTTSKSISKERTLYLPAYGDGIIENLTDIRFINRNDPDEPVVLKVLPTSYKADVYYNSYYDTFYFNFYLPGKENLLPSSGVAGSFTVIDYSVISLVENKFFRGSTVKNLLFSGQTGIGNAEIYLMEQYVSYNNEYVPFEMVYAWIPIKNSTKAYQIYMYVPYGESHEPYLDFIKQLIS
;
A
#
# COMPACT_ATOMS: atom_id res chain seq x y z
N MET A 1 -24.44 36.38 25.70
CA MET A 1 -24.12 35.30 24.73
C MET A 1 -25.40 34.86 24.03
N ARG A 2 -25.67 35.35 22.81
CA ARG A 2 -26.73 34.81 21.95
C ARG A 2 -26.18 33.53 21.32
N LYS A 3 -26.65 32.36 21.75
CA LYS A 3 -26.37 31.09 21.06
C LYS A 3 -27.11 31.08 19.72
N ASP A 4 -26.43 30.67 18.66
CA ASP A 4 -26.92 30.67 17.29
C ASP A 4 -28.19 29.82 17.12
N LEU A 5 -29.33 30.52 17.03
CA LEU A 5 -30.65 29.95 16.74
C LEU A 5 -30.67 29.19 15.40
N ARG A 6 -29.74 29.51 14.49
CA ARG A 6 -29.61 28.84 13.18
C ARG A 6 -29.17 27.39 13.29
N THR A 7 -28.24 27.06 14.19
CA THR A 7 -27.71 25.70 14.33
C THR A 7 -28.73 24.75 14.96
N VAL A 8 -29.59 25.27 15.85
CA VAL A 8 -30.64 24.48 16.52
C VAL A 8 -31.79 24.12 15.56
N VAL A 9 -32.00 24.91 14.49
CA VAL A 9 -33.07 24.69 13.51
C VAL A 9 -32.58 23.93 12.27
N LEU A 10 -31.33 24.10 11.84
CA LEU A 10 -30.82 23.45 10.62
C LEU A 10 -30.60 21.95 10.78
N VAL A 11 -30.10 21.52 11.95
CA VAL A 11 -29.72 20.11 12.19
C VAL A 11 -30.93 19.17 12.14
N PRO A 12 -32.09 19.50 12.76
CA PRO A 12 -33.31 18.67 12.63
C PRO A 12 -33.82 18.58 11.19
N CYS A 13 -33.74 19.66 10.40
CA CYS A 13 -34.20 19.68 9.01
C CYS A 13 -33.36 18.76 8.12
N ILE A 14 -32.03 18.77 8.27
CA ILE A 14 -31.13 17.90 7.49
C ILE A 14 -31.39 16.43 7.82
N LEU A 15 -31.54 16.09 9.11
CA LEU A 15 -31.85 14.72 9.53
C LEU A 15 -33.19 14.23 8.96
N THR A 16 -34.20 15.09 8.90
CA THR A 16 -35.51 14.76 8.34
C THR A 16 -35.42 14.47 6.83
N CYS A 17 -34.62 15.25 6.09
CA CYS A 17 -34.39 15.01 4.66
C CYS A 17 -33.66 13.69 4.39
N ILE A 18 -32.66 13.34 5.20
CA ILE A 18 -31.93 12.06 5.08
C ILE A 18 -32.88 10.88 5.33
N LEU A 19 -33.72 10.97 6.36
CA LEU A 19 -34.71 9.94 6.68
C LEU A 19 -35.73 9.76 5.56
N ALA A 20 -36.20 10.85 4.93
CA ALA A 20 -37.10 10.79 3.78
C ALA A 20 -36.47 10.08 2.58
N VAL A 21 -35.18 10.33 2.30
CA VAL A 21 -34.44 9.67 1.21
C VAL A 21 -34.28 8.16 1.47
N LEU A 22 -33.98 7.77 2.70
CA LEU A 22 -33.85 6.35 3.08
C LEU A 22 -35.18 5.60 2.95
N VAL A 23 -36.29 6.23 3.36
CA VAL A 23 -37.64 5.66 3.19
C VAL A 23 -38.01 5.52 1.70
N ILE A 24 -37.59 6.47 0.85
CA ILE A 24 -37.81 6.38 -0.62
C ILE A 24 -37.00 5.23 -1.23
N PHE A 25 -35.77 4.98 -0.76
CA PHE A 25 -34.97 3.85 -1.22
C PHE A 25 -35.58 2.50 -0.82
N ASP A 26 -36.12 2.40 0.40
CA ASP A 26 -36.79 1.20 0.91
C ASP A 26 -38.10 0.89 0.14
N ILE A 27 -38.93 1.92 -0.11
CA ILE A 27 -40.18 1.79 -0.89
C ILE A 27 -39.92 1.37 -2.34
N LYS A 28 -38.77 1.74 -2.92
CA LYS A 28 -38.44 1.47 -4.33
C LYS A 28 -37.68 0.16 -4.58
N GLY A 29 -37.34 -0.60 -3.53
CA GLY A 29 -36.66 -1.90 -3.68
C GLY A 29 -35.31 -1.84 -4.41
N ILE A 30 -34.62 -0.70 -4.35
CA ILE A 30 -33.33 -0.51 -5.04
C ILE A 30 -32.23 -1.16 -4.19
N SER A 31 -31.72 -2.30 -4.63
CA SER A 31 -30.60 -3.00 -3.97
C SER A 31 -29.25 -2.39 -4.37
N LEU A 32 -28.39 -2.13 -3.37
CA LEU A 32 -27.08 -1.49 -3.48
C LEU A 32 -25.92 -2.45 -3.88
N VAL A 33 -26.22 -3.62 -4.47
CA VAL A 33 -25.18 -4.61 -4.83
C VAL A 33 -25.13 -4.83 -6.34
N PRO A 34 -24.05 -4.44 -7.04
CA PRO A 34 -23.88 -4.76 -8.45
C PRO A 34 -23.46 -6.23 -8.63
N ALA A 35 -24.13 -6.92 -9.57
CA ALA A 35 -23.78 -8.25 -10.02
C ALA A 35 -22.55 -8.23 -10.97
N LYS A 36 -21.64 -9.19 -10.78
CA LYS A 36 -20.39 -9.36 -11.53
C LYS A 36 -20.63 -9.66 -13.02
N SER A 37 -19.91 -8.97 -13.91
CA SER A 37 -19.71 -9.39 -15.31
C SER A 37 -18.24 -9.76 -15.57
N LYS A 38 -18.05 -10.69 -16.51
CA LYS A 38 -16.78 -11.39 -16.82
C LYS A 38 -15.99 -10.67 -17.93
N GLY A 39 -14.66 -10.59 -17.71
CA GLY A 39 -13.64 -11.02 -18.69
C GLY A 39 -13.08 -9.99 -19.68
N SER A 40 -11.83 -9.55 -19.46
CA SER A 40 -10.85 -9.27 -20.53
C SER A 40 -9.42 -9.35 -19.96
N LYS A 41 -8.43 -9.59 -20.84
CA LYS A 41 -7.03 -9.87 -20.52
C LYS A 41 -6.42 -8.75 -19.66
N LYS A 42 -6.27 -9.00 -18.37
CA LYS A 42 -5.64 -8.12 -17.37
C LYS A 42 -4.67 -8.97 -16.55
N VAL A 43 -3.45 -8.50 -16.35
CA VAL A 43 -2.67 -8.93 -15.17
C VAL A 43 -3.03 -7.93 -14.08
N ALA A 44 -4.17 -8.16 -13.42
CA ALA A 44 -4.53 -7.44 -12.21
C ALA A 44 -3.81 -8.12 -11.04
N VAL A 45 -2.71 -7.55 -10.57
CA VAL A 45 -2.08 -8.00 -9.34
C VAL A 45 -2.79 -7.31 -8.19
N THR A 46 -3.69 -8.02 -7.51
CA THR A 46 -4.11 -7.65 -6.16
C THR A 46 -2.96 -7.98 -5.21
N VAL A 47 -2.07 -7.02 -4.97
CA VAL A 47 -0.96 -7.21 -4.03
C VAL A 47 -1.53 -7.14 -2.62
N THR A 48 -1.77 -8.31 -2.01
CA THR A 48 -1.58 -8.42 -0.57
C THR A 48 -0.07 -8.64 -0.39
N PRO A 49 0.67 -7.79 0.35
CA PRO A 49 2.09 -8.00 0.55
C PRO A 49 2.30 -9.39 1.17
N THR A 50 2.83 -10.32 0.38
CA THR A 50 3.45 -11.51 0.92
C THR A 50 4.88 -11.09 1.26
N PRO A 51 5.31 -11.15 2.53
CA PRO A 51 6.72 -10.99 2.86
C PRO A 51 7.51 -11.94 1.95
N ALA A 52 8.48 -11.40 1.20
CA ALA A 52 9.40 -12.25 0.47
C ALA A 52 10.03 -13.24 1.46
N ALA A 53 10.15 -14.50 1.04
CA ALA A 53 10.94 -15.48 1.78
C ALA A 53 12.30 -14.85 2.10
N GLN A 54 12.66 -14.97 3.38
CA GLN A 54 13.83 -14.42 4.04
C GLN A 54 15.13 -14.70 3.26
N PRO A 55 16.14 -13.81 3.30
CA PRO A 55 17.49 -14.24 3.05
C PRO A 55 17.90 -15.23 4.14
N THR A 56 18.12 -16.49 3.77
CA THR A 56 18.95 -17.41 4.56
C THR A 56 20.33 -16.78 4.64
N LEU A 57 20.77 -16.42 5.84
CA LEU A 57 22.18 -16.10 6.08
C LEU A 57 22.97 -17.39 5.82
N ALA A 58 23.67 -17.44 4.68
CA ALA A 58 24.72 -18.43 4.47
C ALA A 58 25.89 -18.03 5.37
N HIS A 59 26.22 -18.87 6.35
CA HIS A 59 27.49 -18.77 7.07
C HIS A 59 28.60 -19.31 6.17
N ASP A 60 29.53 -18.44 5.77
CA ASP A 60 30.85 -18.87 5.31
C ASP A 60 31.57 -19.53 6.50
N THR A 61 31.66 -20.86 6.46
CA THR A 61 32.47 -21.63 7.41
C THR A 61 33.82 -21.91 6.78
N VAL A 62 34.87 -21.44 7.43
CA VAL A 62 36.27 -21.74 7.08
C VAL A 62 36.58 -23.19 7.52
N GLU A 63 36.98 -24.05 6.57
CA GLU A 63 37.65 -25.37 6.75
C GLU A 63 38.90 -25.25 7.64
N ALA A 64 39.41 -26.20 8.43
CA ALA A 64 39.19 -27.64 8.75
C ALA A 64 40.13 -27.97 9.97
N PRO A 65 40.43 -29.22 10.42
CA PRO A 65 39.86 -30.54 10.10
C PRO A 65 39.60 -31.50 11.30
N ALA A 66 39.00 -32.66 10.94
CA ALA A 66 39.13 -34.02 11.49
C ALA A 66 38.47 -34.38 12.86
N HIS A 67 37.38 -35.16 12.80
CA HIS A 67 37.42 -36.62 12.97
C HIS A 67 36.04 -37.27 12.73
N GLU A 68 36.08 -38.36 11.96
CA GLU A 68 35.05 -39.39 11.71
C GLU A 68 34.62 -40.10 13.01
N PRO A 69 33.39 -40.65 13.09
CA PRO A 69 33.09 -41.95 12.45
C PRO A 69 31.74 -42.05 11.72
N GLU A 70 31.69 -43.08 10.88
CA GLU A 70 30.67 -43.58 9.94
C GLU A 70 29.24 -43.86 10.49
N PRO A 71 28.25 -44.00 9.58
CA PRO A 71 26.82 -43.85 9.86
C PRO A 71 26.12 -45.17 10.25
N THR A 72 25.01 -45.06 10.97
CA THR A 72 24.05 -46.16 11.14
C THR A 72 22.85 -45.92 10.22
N ASP A 73 22.67 -46.84 9.28
CA ASP A 73 21.58 -46.89 8.31
C ASP A 73 20.21 -46.92 8.98
N TRP A 74 19.33 -46.01 8.57
CA TRP A 74 17.88 -46.24 8.63
C TRP A 74 17.28 -45.87 7.28
N GLU A 75 16.98 -46.91 6.50
CA GLU A 75 16.21 -46.82 5.27
C GLU A 75 14.84 -46.21 5.56
N SER A 76 14.48 -45.17 4.82
CA SER A 76 13.11 -44.69 4.73
C SER A 76 12.77 -44.54 3.25
N GLU A 77 11.98 -45.49 2.75
CA GLU A 77 11.51 -45.57 1.38
C GLU A 77 10.78 -44.28 0.98
N ILE A 78 11.29 -43.62 -0.06
CA ILE A 78 10.60 -42.55 -0.77
C ILE A 78 9.81 -43.21 -1.91
N PRO A 79 8.46 -43.12 -1.96
CA PRO A 79 7.72 -43.63 -3.10
C PRO A 79 7.99 -42.74 -4.33
N SER A 80 8.60 -43.33 -5.36
CA SER A 80 8.78 -42.75 -6.69
C SER A 80 7.44 -42.64 -7.42
N VAL A 81 6.91 -41.43 -7.57
CA VAL A 81 5.79 -41.17 -8.49
C VAL A 81 6.37 -40.80 -9.86
N SER A 82 6.20 -41.72 -10.81
CA SER A 82 6.45 -41.49 -12.23
C SER A 82 5.43 -40.49 -12.78
N ILE A 83 5.90 -39.34 -13.26
CA ILE A 83 5.06 -38.37 -13.97
C ILE A 83 5.36 -38.50 -15.46
N THR A 84 4.48 -39.18 -16.18
CA THR A 84 4.48 -39.27 -17.64
C THR A 84 4.17 -37.90 -18.24
N PRO A 85 4.87 -37.45 -19.29
CA PRO A 85 4.56 -36.18 -19.95
C PRO A 85 3.23 -36.28 -20.71
N THR A 86 2.24 -35.48 -20.30
CA THR A 86 1.01 -35.29 -21.08
C THR A 86 1.30 -34.36 -22.26
N ASN A 87 1.11 -34.89 -23.46
CA ASN A 87 1.26 -34.18 -24.72
C ASN A 87 0.38 -32.92 -24.80
N ALA A 88 0.97 -31.85 -25.32
CA ALA A 88 0.26 -30.63 -25.71
C ALA A 88 -0.76 -30.93 -26.82
N PRO A 89 -1.96 -30.34 -26.80
CA PRO A 89 -2.91 -30.49 -27.88
C PRO A 89 -2.46 -29.69 -29.12
N THR A 90 -2.31 -30.42 -30.23
CA THR A 90 -2.13 -29.93 -31.59
C THR A 90 -3.30 -29.01 -32.01
N PRO A 91 -3.04 -27.85 -32.65
CA PRO A 91 -4.10 -27.04 -33.22
C PRO A 91 -4.64 -27.68 -34.52
N GLU A 92 -5.94 -27.96 -34.56
CA GLU A 92 -6.67 -28.32 -35.80
C GLU A 92 -7.14 -27.05 -36.55
N PRO A 93 -7.35 -27.15 -37.87
CA PRO A 93 -7.22 -26.03 -38.81
C PRO A 93 -8.46 -25.13 -38.91
N THR A 94 -8.18 -23.90 -39.32
CA THR A 94 -9.11 -22.85 -39.76
C THR A 94 -10.17 -23.35 -40.75
N PRO A 95 -11.46 -23.14 -40.50
CA PRO A 95 -12.48 -23.22 -41.54
C PRO A 95 -12.40 -21.99 -42.44
N ALA A 96 -12.08 -22.21 -43.71
CA ALA A 96 -12.24 -21.24 -44.78
C ALA A 96 -13.74 -20.97 -45.02
N LEU A 97 -14.15 -19.71 -45.06
CA LEU A 97 -15.45 -19.31 -45.59
C LEU A 97 -15.27 -18.73 -47.00
N THR A 98 -15.80 -19.51 -47.94
CA THR A 98 -15.99 -19.28 -49.37
C THR A 98 -16.84 -18.02 -49.65
N PRO A 99 -16.62 -17.31 -50.78
CA PRO A 99 -17.22 -16.01 -51.06
C PRO A 99 -18.64 -16.12 -51.63
N ALA A 100 -19.44 -15.07 -51.42
CA ALA A 100 -20.75 -14.86 -52.04
C ALA A 100 -20.72 -13.61 -52.95
N PRO A 101 -21.62 -13.52 -53.96
CA PRO A 101 -21.22 -13.35 -55.35
C PRO A 101 -21.13 -11.92 -55.85
N THR A 102 -20.29 -11.77 -56.88
CA THR A 102 -20.28 -10.68 -57.86
C THR A 102 -21.55 -10.71 -58.69
N GLU A 103 -22.25 -9.58 -58.79
CA GLU A 103 -23.14 -9.29 -59.90
C GLU A 103 -22.68 -7.99 -60.58
N ALA A 104 -22.68 -8.03 -61.91
CA ALA A 104 -21.92 -7.16 -62.80
C ALA A 104 -22.60 -5.82 -63.11
N ALA A 105 -21.77 -4.94 -63.68
CA ALA A 105 -21.97 -3.54 -64.04
C ALA A 105 -23.09 -3.23 -65.04
N ALA A 106 -23.58 -1.98 -64.96
CA ALA A 106 -23.92 -1.03 -66.04
C ALA A 106 -24.80 0.09 -65.39
N ASN A 107 -24.54 1.40 -65.43
CA ASN A 107 -23.98 2.25 -66.47
C ASN A 107 -23.33 3.51 -65.86
N ASN A 108 -22.23 3.94 -66.47
CA ASN A 108 -21.72 5.32 -66.41
C ASN A 108 -22.59 6.20 -67.35
N PRO A 109 -22.67 7.52 -67.11
CA PRO A 109 -21.89 8.41 -67.96
C PRO A 109 -21.10 9.49 -67.20
N GLU A 110 -19.80 9.58 -67.56
CA GLU A 110 -18.98 10.81 -67.64
C GLU A 110 -19.76 11.96 -68.31
N HIS A 111 -19.58 13.26 -68.09
CA HIS A 111 -18.55 14.20 -67.61
C HIS A 111 -19.37 15.47 -67.20
N ALA A 112 -18.94 16.51 -66.48
CA ALA A 112 -17.67 17.23 -66.38
C ALA A 112 -17.77 18.24 -65.18
N PRO A 113 -16.69 18.99 -64.87
CA PRO A 113 -16.45 19.57 -63.55
C PRO A 113 -17.16 20.93 -63.37
N SER A 114 -17.61 21.20 -62.15
CA SER A 114 -17.81 22.58 -61.71
C SER A 114 -17.12 22.75 -60.38
N GLY A 115 -16.01 23.48 -60.43
CA GLY A 115 -15.31 23.94 -59.25
C GLY A 115 -16.21 24.85 -58.44
N THR A 116 -16.19 24.63 -57.14
CA THR A 116 -16.25 25.72 -56.18
C THR A 116 -15.14 25.39 -55.18
N PRO A 117 -14.20 26.29 -54.90
CA PRO A 117 -13.29 26.07 -53.78
C PRO A 117 -14.20 25.94 -52.56
N ALA A 118 -14.25 24.75 -51.96
CA ALA A 118 -14.85 24.63 -50.65
C ALA A 118 -14.04 25.58 -49.78
N ASP A 119 -14.70 26.65 -49.34
CA ASP A 119 -14.21 27.56 -48.31
C ASP A 119 -13.49 26.70 -47.26
N GLU A 120 -12.25 27.07 -46.97
CA GLU A 120 -11.53 26.58 -45.80
C GLU A 120 -12.42 26.87 -44.58
N GLN A 121 -13.27 25.92 -44.20
CA GLN A 121 -13.98 25.95 -42.94
C GLN A 121 -12.89 25.96 -41.88
N LYS A 122 -12.59 27.15 -41.38
CA LYS A 122 -11.70 27.38 -40.25
C LYS A 122 -12.37 26.69 -39.07
N ILE A 123 -12.00 25.44 -38.81
CA ILE A 123 -12.60 24.63 -37.75
C ILE A 123 -12.28 25.30 -36.42
N ASN A 124 -13.29 25.95 -35.83
CA ASN A 124 -13.14 26.73 -34.61
C ASN A 124 -13.35 25.83 -33.39
N PHE A 125 -12.27 25.37 -32.78
CA PHE A 125 -12.29 24.67 -31.50
C PHE A 125 -11.80 25.60 -30.38
N ASN A 126 -12.31 25.40 -29.18
CA ASN A 126 -11.90 26.12 -27.98
C ASN A 126 -11.05 25.19 -27.11
N ALA A 127 -9.76 25.14 -27.39
CA ALA A 127 -8.83 24.26 -26.71
C ALA A 127 -8.62 24.71 -25.25
N VAL A 128 -9.13 23.92 -24.30
CA VAL A 128 -8.84 24.11 -22.87
C VAL A 128 -7.52 23.45 -22.49
N TYR A 129 -7.27 22.28 -23.07
CA TYR A 129 -6.01 21.55 -22.96
C TYR A 129 -5.57 21.08 -24.34
N ARG A 130 -4.26 21.06 -24.57
CA ARG A 130 -3.66 20.63 -25.83
C ARG A 130 -2.34 19.91 -25.59
N ALA A 131 -2.14 18.83 -26.32
CA ALA A 131 -0.85 18.15 -26.45
C ALA A 131 -0.50 18.04 -27.93
N ASP A 132 0.71 18.50 -28.28
CA ASP A 132 1.17 18.58 -29.65
C ASP A 132 2.17 17.46 -29.94
N GLY A 133 1.75 16.51 -30.76
CA GLY A 133 2.62 15.50 -31.34
C GLY A 133 3.33 15.96 -32.61
N LYS A 134 3.91 15.01 -33.35
CA LYS A 134 4.65 15.30 -34.58
C LYS A 134 3.71 15.59 -35.75
N ASN A 135 2.79 14.67 -36.02
CA ASN A 135 1.78 14.76 -37.07
C ASN A 135 0.39 15.10 -36.51
N TYR A 136 0.12 14.76 -35.25
CA TYR A 136 -1.20 14.96 -34.64
C TYR A 136 -1.14 15.88 -33.41
N SER A 137 -2.28 16.48 -33.05
CA SER A 137 -2.48 17.12 -31.74
C SER A 137 -3.74 16.58 -31.09
N LEU A 138 -3.67 16.26 -29.80
CA LEU A 138 -4.84 15.97 -28.97
C LEU A 138 -5.32 17.26 -28.30
N ILE A 139 -6.61 17.56 -28.44
CA ILE A 139 -7.23 18.80 -27.95
C ILE A 139 -8.46 18.45 -27.11
N ALA A 140 -8.52 18.92 -25.86
CA ALA A 140 -9.75 18.93 -25.07
C ALA A 140 -10.55 20.20 -25.42
N ASP A 141 -11.65 20.04 -26.15
CA ASP A 141 -12.42 21.15 -26.68
C ASP A 141 -13.61 21.53 -25.79
N LYS A 142 -13.65 22.79 -25.32
CA LYS A 142 -14.72 23.33 -24.48
C LYS A 142 -16.06 23.39 -25.19
N ASN A 143 -16.07 23.58 -26.51
CA ASN A 143 -17.31 23.77 -27.26
C ASN A 143 -18.10 22.46 -27.32
N THR A 144 -17.40 21.34 -27.50
CA THR A 144 -18.03 20.02 -27.63
C THR A 144 -17.95 19.18 -26.36
N MET A 145 -17.12 19.55 -25.38
CA MET A 145 -16.82 18.75 -24.19
C MET A 145 -16.24 17.35 -24.54
N THR A 146 -15.53 17.26 -25.67
CA THR A 146 -14.89 16.03 -26.16
C THR A 146 -13.44 16.25 -26.55
N TYR A 147 -12.69 15.15 -26.69
CA TYR A 147 -11.36 15.19 -27.28
C TYR A 147 -11.42 15.19 -28.81
N LEU A 148 -10.64 16.07 -29.41
CA LEU A 148 -10.42 16.20 -30.84
C LEU A 148 -8.98 15.79 -31.19
N ILE A 149 -8.80 15.19 -32.36
CA ILE A 149 -7.50 15.06 -33.01
C ILE A 149 -7.42 16.03 -34.18
N LEU A 150 -6.38 16.87 -34.17
CA LEU A 150 -5.98 17.69 -35.32
C LEU A 150 -4.86 16.98 -36.07
N ASN A 151 -5.05 16.71 -37.36
CA ASN A 151 -4.00 16.29 -38.27
C ASN A 151 -3.27 17.54 -38.80
N LYS A 152 -1.98 17.67 -38.51
CA LYS A 152 -1.18 18.85 -38.88
C LYS A 152 -0.82 18.90 -40.37
N LYS A 153 -0.95 17.78 -41.08
CA LYS A 153 -0.63 17.71 -42.51
C LYS A 153 -1.68 18.40 -43.38
N ASP A 154 -2.96 18.20 -43.05
CA ASP A 154 -4.10 18.68 -43.84
C ASP A 154 -5.06 19.57 -43.05
N ASN A 155 -4.74 19.87 -41.78
CA ASN A 155 -5.57 20.62 -40.84
C ASN A 155 -6.95 20.02 -40.58
N SER A 156 -7.17 18.75 -40.92
CA SER A 156 -8.42 18.06 -40.62
C SER A 156 -8.57 17.80 -39.13
N VAL A 157 -9.82 17.87 -38.63
CA VAL A 157 -10.15 17.65 -37.22
C VAL A 157 -11.15 16.51 -37.10
N ARG A 158 -10.84 15.54 -36.23
CA ARG A 158 -11.69 14.38 -35.93
C ARG A 158 -12.10 14.39 -34.45
N LYS A 159 -13.36 14.07 -34.14
CA LYS A 159 -13.82 13.77 -32.78
C LYS A 159 -13.47 12.32 -32.42
N THR A 160 -12.89 12.11 -31.24
CA THR A 160 -12.48 10.77 -30.76
C THR A 160 -13.63 9.94 -30.19
N GLY A 161 -14.78 10.56 -29.91
CA GLY A 161 -15.90 9.91 -29.20
C GLY A 161 -15.71 9.83 -27.67
N PHE A 162 -14.55 10.25 -27.16
CA PHE A 162 -14.27 10.29 -25.73
C PHE A 162 -14.56 11.69 -25.15
N PRO A 163 -15.50 11.83 -24.21
CA PRO A 163 -15.75 13.08 -23.49
C PRO A 163 -14.69 13.32 -22.40
N PHE A 164 -14.62 14.55 -21.87
CA PHE A 164 -13.88 14.84 -20.64
C PHE A 164 -14.80 15.49 -19.60
N HIS A 165 -14.43 15.35 -18.32
CA HIS A 165 -15.26 15.84 -17.21
C HIS A 165 -15.35 17.38 -17.21
N SER A 166 -16.53 17.93 -16.88
CA SER A 166 -16.78 19.38 -16.98
C SER A 166 -15.88 20.23 -16.09
N VAL A 167 -15.43 19.67 -14.96
CA VAL A 167 -14.52 20.33 -14.02
C VAL A 167 -13.28 20.91 -14.69
N TYR A 168 -12.75 20.24 -15.73
CA TYR A 168 -11.57 20.70 -16.46
C TYR A 168 -11.86 21.93 -17.35
N ALA A 169 -13.09 22.08 -17.85
CA ALA A 169 -13.51 23.26 -18.61
C ALA A 169 -13.97 24.43 -17.73
N GLU A 170 -14.46 24.13 -16.53
CA GLU A 170 -14.91 25.11 -15.54
C GLU A 170 -13.71 25.75 -14.81
N PHE A 171 -12.70 24.96 -14.44
CA PHE A 171 -11.55 25.40 -13.65
C PHE A 171 -10.20 25.03 -14.32
N PRO A 172 -9.91 25.58 -15.51
CA PRO A 172 -8.69 25.26 -16.23
C PRO A 172 -7.44 25.69 -15.45
N GLY A 173 -6.56 24.73 -15.17
CA GLY A 173 -5.29 24.96 -14.47
C GLY A 173 -5.35 24.90 -12.95
N GLU A 174 -6.53 24.83 -12.33
CA GLU A 174 -6.65 24.60 -10.88
C GLU A 174 -6.39 23.14 -10.48
N GLN A 175 -6.56 22.22 -11.43
CA GLN A 175 -6.30 20.79 -11.27
C GLN A 175 -5.31 20.33 -12.35
N LEU A 176 -4.67 19.17 -12.11
CA LEU A 176 -3.92 18.49 -13.16
C LEU A 176 -4.85 18.24 -14.34
N GLY A 177 -4.42 18.71 -15.52
CA GLY A 177 -5.22 18.60 -16.73
C GLY A 177 -5.50 17.14 -17.11
N PRO A 178 -6.55 16.89 -17.91
CA PRO A 178 -6.96 15.52 -18.19
C PRO A 178 -6.10 14.85 -19.25
N ILE A 179 -5.18 15.58 -19.91
CA ILE A 179 -4.12 14.99 -20.75
C ILE A 179 -2.95 14.59 -19.84
N ILE A 180 -2.82 13.29 -19.61
CA ILE A 180 -1.85 12.69 -18.68
C ILE A 180 -0.43 12.81 -19.23
N GLY A 181 -0.22 12.43 -20.49
CA GLY A 181 1.10 12.45 -21.12
C GLY A 181 1.06 12.28 -22.62
N HIS A 182 2.15 12.62 -23.29
CA HIS A 182 2.33 12.34 -24.71
C HIS A 182 3.81 12.24 -25.08
N LYS A 183 4.09 11.53 -26.17
CA LYS A 183 5.38 11.50 -26.87
C LYS A 183 5.12 11.23 -28.34
N ASP A 184 5.74 12.02 -29.20
CA ASP A 184 5.45 11.99 -30.64
C ASP A 184 3.93 12.06 -30.86
N ASP A 185 3.38 11.16 -31.67
CA ASP A 185 1.94 11.11 -31.98
C ASP A 185 1.12 10.26 -31.03
N ARG A 186 1.66 9.96 -29.85
CA ARG A 186 1.04 9.05 -28.88
C ARG A 186 0.65 9.80 -27.63
N PHE A 187 -0.61 9.69 -27.27
CA PHE A 187 -1.24 10.46 -26.21
C PHE A 187 -1.90 9.52 -25.20
N VAL A 188 -1.85 9.89 -23.92
CA VAL A 188 -2.59 9.25 -22.85
C VAL A 188 -3.40 10.31 -22.12
N PHE A 189 -4.70 10.09 -21.94
CA PHE A 189 -5.62 11.06 -21.37
C PHE A 189 -6.75 10.40 -20.58
N MET A 190 -7.37 11.18 -19.71
CA MET A 190 -8.53 10.80 -18.91
C MET A 190 -9.82 11.19 -19.63
N SER A 191 -10.69 10.21 -19.86
CA SER A 191 -12.05 10.38 -20.35
C SER A 191 -13.03 9.92 -19.27
N ASN A 192 -13.58 10.87 -18.51
CA ASN A 192 -14.39 10.60 -17.32
C ASN A 192 -13.69 9.64 -16.35
N ASN A 193 -14.12 8.38 -16.29
CA ASN A 193 -13.55 7.32 -15.45
C ASN A 193 -12.58 6.38 -16.20
N LYS A 194 -12.18 6.73 -17.43
CA LYS A 194 -11.34 5.87 -18.29
C LYS A 194 -10.00 6.53 -18.60
N VAL A 195 -8.91 5.79 -18.42
CA VAL A 195 -7.61 6.14 -19.00
C VAL A 195 -7.56 5.60 -20.41
N VAL A 196 -7.34 6.48 -21.39
CA VAL A 196 -7.41 6.21 -22.81
C VAL A 196 -6.06 6.54 -23.44
N ALA A 197 -5.58 5.68 -24.34
CA ALA A 197 -4.45 5.93 -25.21
C ALA A 197 -4.92 6.25 -26.63
N SER A 198 -4.18 7.07 -27.36
CA SER A 198 -4.42 7.39 -28.76
C SER A 198 -3.11 7.54 -29.51
N ASP A 199 -3.04 7.00 -30.73
CA ASP A 199 -1.94 7.26 -31.69
C ASP A 199 -2.29 8.39 -32.70
N GLY A 200 -3.38 9.13 -32.44
CA GLY A 200 -3.96 10.13 -33.33
C GLY A 200 -4.97 9.56 -34.34
N ILE A 201 -4.91 8.27 -34.64
CA ILE A 201 -5.81 7.61 -35.60
C ILE A 201 -6.85 6.78 -34.85
N GLN A 202 -6.42 6.02 -33.86
CA GLN A 202 -7.24 5.11 -33.07
C GLN A 202 -7.07 5.39 -31.57
N GLU A 203 -8.09 5.02 -30.81
CA GLU A 203 -8.13 5.15 -29.36
C GLU A 203 -8.40 3.78 -28.72
N GLU A 204 -7.72 3.49 -27.61
CA GLU A 204 -7.98 2.31 -26.79
C GLU A 204 -8.07 2.65 -25.30
N VAL A 205 -8.93 1.92 -24.58
CA VAL A 205 -9.09 2.10 -23.13
C VAL A 205 -8.08 1.24 -22.40
N LEU A 206 -7.15 1.87 -21.68
CA LEU A 206 -6.12 1.19 -20.88
C LEU A 206 -6.65 0.74 -19.51
N LEU A 207 -7.49 1.57 -18.89
CA LEU A 207 -8.03 1.35 -17.56
C LEU A 207 -9.42 1.99 -17.46
N GLU A 208 -10.34 1.29 -16.80
CA GLU A 208 -11.63 1.82 -16.38
C GLU A 208 -11.71 1.77 -14.86
N LEU A 209 -12.04 2.91 -14.25
CA LEU A 209 -12.19 3.11 -12.82
C LEU A 209 -13.68 3.11 -12.46
N ASP A 210 -14.00 2.78 -11.21
CA ASP A 210 -15.40 2.62 -10.76
C ASP A 210 -16.18 3.96 -10.75
N GLU A 211 -15.46 5.08 -10.65
CA GLU A 211 -16.02 6.43 -10.65
C GLU A 211 -15.04 7.41 -11.32
N ILE A 212 -15.49 8.64 -11.55
CA ILE A 212 -14.63 9.71 -12.08
C ILE A 212 -13.61 10.08 -11.00
N PRO A 213 -12.30 9.87 -11.23
CA PRO A 213 -11.30 10.09 -10.20
C PRO A 213 -10.87 11.56 -10.12
N ASN A 214 -10.22 11.91 -9.01
CA ASN A 214 -9.28 13.03 -9.01
C ASN A 214 -7.90 12.57 -9.49
N ILE A 215 -7.24 13.33 -10.36
CA ILE A 215 -5.85 13.11 -10.77
C ILE A 215 -4.95 13.89 -9.80
N ASN A 216 -4.22 13.18 -8.93
CA ASN A 216 -3.45 13.81 -7.85
C ASN A 216 -1.98 14.03 -8.21
N ALA A 217 -1.42 13.17 -9.06
CA ALA A 217 -0.04 13.27 -9.51
C ALA A 217 0.12 12.74 -10.93
N ILE A 218 1.04 13.35 -11.68
CA ILE A 218 1.51 12.87 -12.97
C ILE A 218 3.04 12.93 -12.96
N THR A 219 3.70 11.81 -13.22
CA THR A 219 5.16 11.72 -13.37
C THR A 219 5.49 11.16 -14.75
N LYS A 220 6.54 11.69 -15.39
CA LYS A 220 6.93 11.29 -16.75
C LYS A 220 8.38 10.82 -16.78
N SER A 221 8.62 9.80 -17.58
CA SER A 221 9.94 9.37 -18.03
C SER A 221 10.06 9.65 -19.53
N GLU A 222 11.08 9.09 -20.20
CA GLU A 222 11.25 9.33 -21.63
C GLU A 222 10.17 8.62 -22.44
N ASN A 223 9.77 7.42 -22.06
CA ASN A 223 8.84 6.59 -22.82
C ASN A 223 7.57 6.22 -22.04
N ARG A 224 7.48 6.55 -20.76
CA ARG A 224 6.33 6.18 -19.92
C ARG A 224 5.77 7.37 -19.18
N VAL A 225 4.47 7.33 -18.95
CA VAL A 225 3.77 8.26 -18.08
C VAL A 225 3.07 7.51 -16.97
N LEU A 226 3.19 8.04 -15.76
CA LEU A 226 2.50 7.59 -14.57
C LEU A 226 1.44 8.62 -14.21
N ALA A 227 0.25 8.14 -13.82
CA ALA A 227 -0.77 8.95 -13.17
C ALA A 227 -1.31 8.25 -11.91
N ALA A 228 -1.53 9.02 -10.86
CA ALA A 228 -2.09 8.56 -9.60
C ALA A 228 -3.48 9.15 -9.36
N PHE A 229 -4.44 8.27 -9.15
CA PHE A 229 -5.87 8.57 -9.05
C PHE A 229 -6.39 8.27 -7.66
N SER A 230 -7.28 9.12 -7.15
CA SER A 230 -8.05 8.85 -5.93
C SER A 230 -9.52 8.67 -6.28
N THR A 231 -10.13 7.65 -5.69
CA THR A 231 -11.57 7.37 -5.69
C THR A 231 -12.03 7.06 -4.27
N SER A 232 -13.33 6.98 -4.05
CA SER A 232 -13.97 6.51 -2.82
C SER A 232 -13.53 5.09 -2.42
N ALA A 233 -13.18 4.25 -3.42
CA ALA A 233 -12.72 2.87 -3.21
C ALA A 233 -11.23 2.76 -2.83
N GLY A 234 -10.45 3.83 -3.00
CA GLY A 234 -9.02 3.84 -2.74
C GLY A 234 -8.23 4.57 -3.83
N GLN A 235 -6.93 4.30 -3.88
CA GLN A 235 -6.01 4.93 -4.82
C GLN A 235 -5.56 3.96 -5.89
N THR A 236 -5.36 4.46 -7.10
CA THR A 236 -4.90 3.67 -8.24
C THR A 236 -3.74 4.37 -8.93
N VAL A 237 -2.65 3.66 -9.18
CA VAL A 237 -1.56 4.13 -10.03
C VAL A 237 -1.65 3.42 -11.37
N CYS A 238 -1.64 4.19 -12.45
CA CYS A 238 -1.55 3.67 -13.81
C CYS A 238 -0.26 4.16 -14.45
N ILE A 239 0.55 3.25 -14.99
CA ILE A 239 1.76 3.57 -15.75
C ILE A 239 1.54 3.10 -17.17
N ALA A 240 1.43 4.03 -18.11
CA ALA A 240 1.28 3.75 -19.53
C ALA A 240 2.62 3.92 -20.26
N ASP A 241 2.99 2.91 -21.03
CA ASP A 241 4.13 2.95 -21.94
C ASP A 241 3.71 3.53 -23.29
N LEU A 242 4.31 4.65 -23.66
CA LEU A 242 4.02 5.36 -24.89
C LEU A 242 4.63 4.66 -26.11
N ARG A 243 5.48 3.63 -25.97
CA ARG A 243 6.05 2.87 -27.11
C ARG A 243 5.07 1.84 -27.68
N ASN A 244 4.13 1.36 -26.88
CA ASN A 244 3.24 0.25 -27.25
C ASN A 244 1.86 0.28 -26.56
N PHE A 245 1.57 1.32 -25.77
CA PHE A 245 0.35 1.45 -24.97
C PHE A 245 0.12 0.32 -23.95
N TYR A 246 1.16 -0.41 -23.59
CA TYR A 246 1.10 -1.32 -22.44
C TYR A 246 0.90 -0.52 -21.14
N ALA A 247 0.03 -1.01 -20.25
CA ALA A 247 -0.28 -0.36 -18.99
C ALA A 247 -0.04 -1.27 -17.79
N GLU A 248 0.64 -0.75 -16.77
CA GLU A 248 0.75 -1.36 -15.44
C GLU A 248 -0.17 -0.64 -14.46
N ILE A 249 -0.94 -1.41 -13.68
CA ILE A 249 -1.96 -0.88 -12.78
C ILE A 249 -1.72 -1.40 -11.36
N TYR A 250 -1.65 -0.48 -10.39
CA TYR A 250 -1.46 -0.79 -8.99
C TYR A 250 -2.62 -0.22 -8.16
N TYR A 251 -3.31 -1.08 -7.43
CA TYR A 251 -4.43 -0.70 -6.55
C TYR A 251 -3.94 -0.62 -5.11
N GLU A 252 -4.19 0.51 -4.46
CA GLU A 252 -3.71 0.79 -3.12
C GLU A 252 -4.83 1.27 -2.21
N LYS A 253 -5.01 0.56 -1.09
CA LYS A 253 -5.98 0.94 -0.05
C LYS A 253 -5.48 2.07 0.83
N SER A 254 -4.16 2.19 0.96
CA SER A 254 -3.51 3.22 1.79
C SER A 254 -3.05 4.38 0.92
N ALA A 255 -2.97 5.57 1.52
CA ALA A 255 -2.56 6.78 0.83
C ALA A 255 -1.09 6.71 0.36
N ILE A 256 -0.91 6.74 -0.96
CA ILE A 256 0.33 7.01 -1.67
C ILE A 256 0.72 8.46 -1.41
N ASN A 257 2.02 8.68 -1.20
CA ASN A 257 2.58 10.01 -1.13
C ASN A 257 2.79 10.57 -2.55
N TYR A 258 1.90 11.46 -2.98
CA TYR A 258 2.00 12.10 -4.28
C TYR A 258 3.23 13.02 -4.43
N SER A 259 3.85 13.43 -3.33
CA SER A 259 5.10 14.20 -3.34
C SER A 259 6.34 13.35 -3.61
N TYR A 260 6.23 12.02 -3.57
CA TYR A 260 7.33 11.09 -3.89
C TYR A 260 6.84 9.97 -4.82
N MET A 261 7.01 10.20 -6.12
CA MET A 261 6.74 9.22 -7.18
C MET A 261 7.83 9.34 -8.25
N VAL A 262 8.62 8.29 -8.41
CA VAL A 262 9.81 8.27 -9.26
C VAL A 262 9.60 7.28 -10.39
N LEU A 263 9.70 7.74 -11.63
CA LEU A 263 9.52 6.92 -12.81
C LEU A 263 10.75 6.98 -13.72
N THR A 264 11.19 5.80 -14.15
CA THR A 264 12.10 5.60 -15.28
C THR A 264 11.39 4.74 -16.31
N ASP A 265 11.99 4.57 -17.49
CA ASP A 265 11.41 3.71 -18.52
C ASP A 265 11.26 2.24 -18.07
N GLU A 266 12.10 1.78 -17.14
CA GLU A 266 12.14 0.37 -16.75
C GLU A 266 11.71 0.14 -15.29
N ASN A 267 11.68 1.20 -14.46
CA ASN A 267 11.49 1.06 -13.01
C ASN A 267 10.64 2.18 -12.41
N PHE A 268 9.91 1.85 -11.35
CA PHE A 268 9.07 2.76 -10.59
C PHE A 268 9.39 2.64 -9.09
N SER A 269 9.40 3.78 -8.38
CA SER A 269 9.48 3.85 -6.92
C SER A 269 8.47 4.86 -6.38
N TYR A 270 7.85 4.53 -5.25
CA TYR A 270 6.90 5.38 -4.57
C TYR A 270 6.95 5.14 -3.07
N SER A 271 6.21 5.95 -2.33
CA SER A 271 6.07 5.77 -0.90
C SER A 271 4.62 5.89 -0.44
N LYS A 272 4.36 5.37 0.76
CA LYS A 272 3.09 5.56 1.47
C LYS A 272 3.36 6.35 2.74
N LYS A 273 2.78 7.53 2.82
CA LYS A 273 2.95 8.43 3.97
C LYS A 273 1.92 8.10 5.05
N ARG A 274 2.43 7.94 6.26
CA ARG A 274 1.64 7.63 7.46
C ARG A 274 2.01 8.57 8.59
N ARG A 275 1.14 8.65 9.59
CA ARG A 275 1.33 9.50 10.76
C ARG A 275 1.26 8.65 12.02
N ILE A 276 2.20 8.84 12.93
CA ILE A 276 2.05 8.34 14.29
C ILE A 276 0.93 9.16 14.96
N PRO A 277 -0.03 8.55 15.69
CA PRO A 277 -1.06 9.31 16.40
C PRO A 277 -0.45 10.41 17.27
N ALA A 278 -0.85 11.67 17.05
CA ALA A 278 -0.29 12.87 17.68
C ALA A 278 1.25 13.06 17.51
N GLY A 279 1.88 12.31 16.60
CA GLY A 279 3.32 12.32 16.35
C GLY A 279 3.70 12.75 14.93
N PRO A 280 4.98 12.52 14.54
CA PRO A 280 5.50 12.87 13.22
C PRO A 280 4.99 11.93 12.12
N TYR A 281 5.27 12.32 10.87
CA TYR A 281 5.04 11.47 9.69
C TYR A 281 6.23 10.55 9.42
N TYR A 282 5.93 9.41 8.81
CA TYR A 282 6.89 8.42 8.34
C TYR A 282 6.41 7.78 7.05
N GLU A 283 7.31 7.10 6.33
CA GLU A 283 7.03 6.59 5.00
C GLU A 283 7.52 5.16 4.81
N PHE A 284 6.69 4.33 4.20
CA PHE A 284 7.11 3.04 3.64
C PHE A 284 7.56 3.24 2.20
N LEU A 285 8.79 2.82 1.88
CA LEU A 285 9.39 2.92 0.56
C LEU A 285 9.14 1.65 -0.26
N TYR A 286 8.67 1.82 -1.49
CA TYR A 286 8.37 0.73 -2.41
C TYR A 286 9.05 0.92 -3.74
N THR A 287 9.54 -0.18 -4.33
CA THR A 287 9.81 -0.27 -5.77
C THR A 287 8.78 -1.16 -6.42
N ALA A 288 8.54 -0.96 -7.71
CA ALA A 288 7.74 -1.88 -8.50
C ALA A 288 8.30 -2.05 -9.91
N ARG A 289 8.16 -3.28 -10.42
CA ARG A 289 8.54 -3.70 -11.78
C ARG A 289 7.67 -4.87 -12.23
N ASP A 290 7.24 -4.87 -13.48
CA ASP A 290 6.49 -5.97 -14.10
C ASP A 290 5.25 -6.37 -13.29
N GLY A 291 4.53 -5.39 -12.75
CA GLY A 291 3.37 -5.61 -11.88
C GLY A 291 3.67 -6.15 -10.48
N LYS A 292 4.95 -6.31 -10.10
CA LYS A 292 5.36 -6.75 -8.76
C LYS A 292 5.82 -5.55 -7.93
N VAL A 293 5.36 -5.49 -6.68
CA VAL A 293 5.75 -4.45 -5.72
C VAL A 293 6.64 -5.06 -4.64
N LYS A 294 7.70 -4.33 -4.27
CA LYS A 294 8.62 -4.70 -3.20
C LYS A 294 8.69 -3.59 -2.15
N LEU A 295 8.42 -3.94 -0.89
CA LEU A 295 8.65 -3.06 0.25
C LEU A 295 10.13 -3.08 0.62
N LEU A 296 10.78 -1.92 0.65
CA LEU A 296 12.22 -1.80 0.91
C LEU A 296 12.52 -1.48 2.36
N ALA A 297 11.88 -0.45 2.92
CA ALA A 297 12.19 0.08 4.23
C ALA A 297 11.08 1.00 4.76
N MET A 298 11.17 1.32 6.04
CA MET A 298 10.46 2.42 6.68
C MET A 298 11.46 3.54 7.01
N VAL A 299 11.16 4.75 6.59
CA VAL A 299 11.99 5.94 6.78
C VAL A 299 11.18 7.08 7.38
N ASN A 300 11.86 8.12 7.87
CA ASN A 300 11.19 9.36 8.27
C ASN A 300 10.55 10.05 7.06
N GLU A 301 9.66 11.01 7.31
CA GLU A 301 9.03 11.83 6.26
C GLU A 301 10.03 12.34 5.21
N ILE A 302 9.74 12.10 3.94
CA ILE A 302 10.55 12.52 2.80
C ILE A 302 10.38 14.01 2.61
N THR A 303 11.49 14.74 2.53
CA THR A 303 11.52 16.19 2.32
C THR A 303 11.94 16.55 0.91
N ASP A 304 12.77 15.73 0.27
CA ASP A 304 13.31 15.98 -1.06
C ASP A 304 13.80 14.67 -1.70
N TYR A 305 13.87 14.63 -3.03
CA TYR A 305 14.49 13.53 -3.77
C TYR A 305 15.12 14.01 -5.08
N THR A 306 16.11 13.26 -5.57
CA THR A 306 16.76 13.51 -6.86
C THR A 306 16.92 12.19 -7.61
N LEU A 307 16.44 12.15 -8.85
CA LEU A 307 16.59 11.00 -9.75
C LEU A 307 17.79 11.21 -10.68
N ASP A 308 18.72 10.26 -10.67
CA ASP A 308 19.74 10.08 -11.70
C ASP A 308 19.23 9.03 -12.70
N THR A 309 18.69 9.51 -13.82
CA THR A 309 18.12 8.66 -14.87
C THR A 309 19.17 7.80 -15.56
N GLY A 310 20.41 8.30 -15.73
CA GLY A 310 21.51 7.57 -16.36
C GLY A 310 21.89 6.32 -15.56
N ASN A 311 21.93 6.46 -14.23
CA ASN A 311 22.27 5.34 -13.33
C ASN A 311 21.05 4.60 -12.78
N ASN A 312 19.82 5.07 -13.04
CA ASN A 312 18.58 4.56 -12.45
C ASN A 312 18.62 4.53 -10.92
N THR A 313 19.20 5.57 -10.33
CA THR A 313 19.30 5.69 -8.87
C THR A 313 18.55 6.90 -8.39
N VAL A 314 17.77 6.76 -7.32
CA VAL A 314 17.14 7.89 -6.63
C VAL A 314 17.83 8.11 -5.29
N THR A 315 18.18 9.36 -5.03
CA THR A 315 18.61 9.82 -3.70
C THR A 315 17.44 10.49 -3.01
N ILE A 316 17.15 10.09 -1.78
CA ILE A 316 16.05 10.58 -0.95
C ILE A 316 16.63 11.27 0.28
N LYS A 317 16.11 12.43 0.63
CA LYS A 317 16.37 13.11 1.90
C LYS A 317 15.11 13.10 2.76
N THR A 318 15.28 12.90 4.05
CA THR A 318 14.17 12.89 5.00
C THR A 318 14.33 13.95 6.08
N VAL A 319 13.26 14.19 6.83
CA VAL A 319 13.34 14.91 8.11
C VAL A 319 14.41 14.25 8.99
N GLY A 320 15.25 15.07 9.62
CA GLY A 320 16.41 14.60 10.37
C GLY A 320 17.72 14.54 9.57
N ASN A 321 17.71 14.98 8.30
CA ASN A 321 18.87 15.00 7.39
C ASN A 321 19.45 13.62 7.06
N ASP A 322 18.66 12.56 7.20
CA ASP A 322 19.07 11.25 6.69
C ASP A 322 19.03 11.24 5.16
N SER A 323 19.94 10.47 4.57
CA SER A 323 20.06 10.29 3.13
C SER A 323 20.04 8.81 2.78
N PHE A 324 19.22 8.48 1.77
CA PHE A 324 19.04 7.13 1.28
C PHE A 324 19.22 7.12 -0.24
N LYS A 325 19.90 6.10 -0.76
CA LYS A 325 20.03 5.88 -2.20
C LYS A 325 19.42 4.54 -2.56
N ILE A 326 18.44 4.57 -3.45
CA ILE A 326 17.82 3.37 -4.02
C ILE A 326 18.38 3.17 -5.43
N ASP A 327 18.93 2.00 -5.69
CA ASP A 327 19.13 1.50 -7.04
C ASP A 327 17.85 0.83 -7.53
N LEU A 328 17.19 1.44 -8.49
CA LEU A 328 15.90 0.99 -9.00
C LEU A 328 16.03 -0.28 -9.85
N LYS A 329 17.23 -0.63 -10.34
CA LYS A 329 17.46 -1.88 -11.09
C LYS A 329 17.60 -3.08 -10.17
N THR A 330 18.26 -2.89 -9.03
CA THR A 330 18.57 -3.98 -8.09
C THR A 330 17.66 -4.01 -6.87
N ASP A 331 16.76 -3.04 -6.73
CA ASP A 331 15.94 -2.83 -5.53
C ASP A 331 16.78 -2.69 -4.25
N LYS A 332 18.00 -2.19 -4.37
CA LYS A 332 18.94 -2.07 -3.26
C LYS A 332 18.85 -0.69 -2.64
N LEU A 333 18.51 -0.63 -1.36
CA LEU A 333 18.61 0.57 -0.53
C LEU A 333 20.00 0.64 0.11
N THR A 334 20.65 1.80 0.00
CA THR A 334 21.94 2.09 0.63
C THR A 334 21.86 3.37 1.44
N THR A 335 22.50 3.38 2.61
CA THR A 335 22.55 4.54 3.52
C THR A 335 23.77 4.43 4.42
N SER A 336 24.24 5.56 4.94
CA SER A 336 25.25 5.62 6.00
C SER A 336 24.66 5.41 7.40
N LYS A 337 23.33 5.41 7.53
CA LYS A 337 22.65 5.26 8.82
C LYS A 337 22.71 3.81 9.29
N SER A 338 23.38 3.55 10.40
CA SER A 338 23.30 2.27 11.09
C SER A 338 21.98 2.15 11.86
N ILE A 339 21.42 0.94 11.90
CA ILE A 339 20.22 0.62 12.68
C ILE A 339 20.49 -0.58 13.58
N SER A 340 19.82 -0.62 14.73
CA SER A 340 19.88 -1.74 15.67
C SER A 340 19.28 -3.01 15.08
N LYS A 341 19.68 -4.17 15.61
CA LYS A 341 19.16 -5.48 15.19
C LYS A 341 17.62 -5.52 15.33
N GLU A 342 17.08 -4.94 16.41
CA GLU A 342 15.64 -4.79 16.68
C GLU A 342 14.88 -4.13 15.53
N ARG A 343 15.47 -3.11 14.92
CA ARG A 343 14.90 -2.34 13.82
C ARG A 343 15.02 -3.02 12.46
N THR A 344 15.47 -4.27 12.42
CA THR A 344 15.57 -5.07 11.19
C THR A 344 14.68 -6.31 11.19
N LEU A 345 13.99 -6.59 12.30
CA LEU A 345 13.32 -7.88 12.52
C LEU A 345 12.13 -8.15 11.58
N TYR A 346 11.43 -7.09 11.14
CA TYR A 346 10.37 -7.20 10.13
C TYR A 346 10.81 -6.64 8.79
N LEU A 347 11.40 -5.43 8.83
CA LEU A 347 11.96 -4.72 7.70
C LEU A 347 12.92 -3.65 8.24
N PRO A 348 13.86 -3.15 7.43
CA PRO A 348 14.75 -2.07 7.84
C PRO A 348 13.98 -0.79 8.22
N ALA A 349 13.93 -0.47 9.50
CA ALA A 349 13.22 0.68 10.08
C ALA A 349 14.19 1.79 10.50
N TYR A 350 14.44 2.73 9.59
CA TYR A 350 15.37 3.85 9.80
C TYR A 350 14.73 5.06 10.49
N GLY A 351 13.40 5.12 10.54
CA GLY A 351 12.65 6.21 11.17
C GLY A 351 11.82 5.76 12.38
N ASP A 352 11.13 6.73 12.98
CA ASP A 352 10.02 6.41 13.87
C ASP A 352 8.85 5.92 13.04
N GLY A 353 8.09 4.94 13.54
CA GLY A 353 6.91 4.48 12.82
C GLY A 353 6.32 3.21 13.39
N ILE A 354 5.18 2.82 12.83
CA ILE A 354 4.37 1.71 13.32
C ILE A 354 4.20 0.69 12.19
N ILE A 355 4.46 -0.58 12.50
CA ILE A 355 4.01 -1.69 11.64
C ILE A 355 2.78 -2.29 12.32
N GLU A 356 1.66 -2.24 11.61
CA GLU A 356 0.34 -2.59 12.15
C GLU A 356 -0.11 -3.99 11.70
N ASN A 357 -1.08 -4.56 12.42
CA ASN A 357 -1.76 -5.82 12.09
C ASN A 357 -0.82 -7.03 11.97
N LEU A 358 0.19 -7.09 12.82
CA LEU A 358 1.08 -8.23 12.93
C LEU A 358 0.37 -9.46 13.50
N THR A 359 0.70 -10.61 12.94
CA THR A 359 0.25 -11.95 13.36
C THR A 359 1.32 -12.71 14.13
N ASP A 360 2.50 -12.14 14.26
CA ASP A 360 3.65 -12.66 14.99
C ASP A 360 4.37 -11.50 15.68
N ILE A 361 5.07 -11.78 16.78
CA ILE A 361 6.07 -10.88 17.37
C ILE A 361 7.48 -11.44 17.16
N ARG A 362 8.43 -10.54 16.96
CA ARG A 362 9.85 -10.85 16.81
C ARG A 362 10.67 -10.00 17.76
N PHE A 363 11.61 -10.63 18.46
CA PHE A 363 12.52 -9.94 19.37
C PHE A 363 13.81 -10.73 19.53
N ILE A 364 14.82 -10.11 20.12
CA ILE A 364 16.13 -10.73 20.36
C ILE A 364 16.14 -11.29 21.77
N ASN A 365 16.59 -12.54 21.95
CA ASN A 365 16.84 -13.10 23.28
C ASN A 365 18.22 -12.69 23.80
N ARG A 366 18.28 -11.62 24.58
CA ARG A 366 19.49 -11.03 25.17
C ARG A 366 20.03 -11.82 26.36
N ASN A 367 19.28 -12.81 26.85
CA ASN A 367 19.73 -13.71 27.91
C ASN A 367 20.47 -14.94 27.37
N ASP A 368 20.45 -15.14 26.06
CA ASP A 368 21.24 -16.13 25.35
C ASP A 368 22.51 -15.45 24.79
N PRO A 369 23.71 -16.05 24.96
CA PRO A 369 24.96 -15.49 24.45
C PRO A 369 24.99 -15.19 22.95
N ASP A 370 24.26 -15.97 22.15
CA ASP A 370 24.23 -15.83 20.69
C ASP A 370 23.22 -14.76 20.23
N GLU A 371 22.43 -14.21 21.16
CA GLU A 371 21.37 -13.25 20.89
C GLU A 371 20.45 -13.64 19.70
N PRO A 372 19.87 -14.85 19.70
CA PRO A 372 19.04 -15.31 18.60
C PRO A 372 17.75 -14.49 18.50
N VAL A 373 17.22 -14.40 17.28
CA VAL A 373 15.88 -13.85 17.04
C VAL A 373 14.84 -14.90 17.45
N VAL A 374 13.97 -14.52 18.38
CA VAL A 374 12.79 -15.28 18.79
C VAL A 374 11.60 -14.80 17.97
N LEU A 375 10.88 -15.76 17.36
CA LEU A 375 9.62 -15.53 16.67
C LEU A 375 8.50 -16.24 17.44
N LYS A 376 7.43 -15.51 17.76
CA LYS A 376 6.23 -16.08 18.38
C LYS A 376 5.00 -15.72 17.54
N VAL A 377 4.38 -16.72 16.95
CA VAL A 377 3.10 -16.57 16.25
C VAL A 377 2.01 -16.29 17.28
N LEU A 378 1.21 -15.26 17.02
CA LEU A 378 0.12 -14.88 17.89
C LEU A 378 -1.09 -15.78 17.62
N PRO A 379 -1.87 -16.15 18.66
CA PRO A 379 -3.16 -16.79 18.45
C PRO A 379 -4.06 -15.90 17.59
N THR A 380 -4.96 -16.50 16.80
CA THR A 380 -5.83 -15.75 15.86
C THR A 380 -6.77 -14.75 16.54
N SER A 381 -6.98 -14.90 17.85
CA SER A 381 -7.73 -13.95 18.69
C SER A 381 -6.96 -12.67 19.01
N TYR A 382 -5.67 -12.61 18.66
CA TYR A 382 -4.80 -11.46 18.91
C TYR A 382 -4.35 -10.82 17.61
N LYS A 383 -4.08 -9.53 17.70
CA LYS A 383 -3.27 -8.77 16.75
C LYS A 383 -2.23 -7.99 17.52
N ALA A 384 -1.11 -7.67 16.87
CA ALA A 384 -0.13 -6.76 17.45
C ALA A 384 0.24 -5.66 16.47
N ASP A 385 0.63 -4.52 17.03
CA ASP A 385 1.34 -3.47 16.30
C ASP A 385 2.70 -3.28 16.97
N VAL A 386 3.74 -2.97 16.20
CA VAL A 386 5.05 -2.59 16.75
C VAL A 386 5.35 -1.14 16.44
N TYR A 387 5.58 -0.35 17.48
CA TYR A 387 6.07 1.02 17.36
C TYR A 387 7.58 1.05 17.56
N TYR A 388 8.31 1.62 16.59
CA TYR A 388 9.73 1.89 16.70
C TYR A 388 9.96 3.36 17.05
N ASN A 389 10.72 3.60 18.12
CA ASN A 389 11.13 4.94 18.56
C ASN A 389 12.66 5.08 18.46
N SER A 390 13.13 6.05 17.68
CA SER A 390 14.54 6.21 17.31
C SER A 390 15.30 7.02 18.33
N TYR A 391 14.62 7.89 19.08
CA TYR A 391 15.23 8.69 20.14
C TYR A 391 15.78 7.80 21.27
N TYR A 392 15.04 6.76 21.65
CA TYR A 392 15.45 5.80 22.67
C TYR A 392 15.97 4.47 22.10
N ASP A 393 16.07 4.35 20.77
CA ASP A 393 16.37 3.10 20.05
C ASP A 393 15.65 1.88 20.63
N THR A 394 14.33 2.01 20.73
CA THR A 394 13.47 1.02 21.38
C THR A 394 12.28 0.67 20.51
N PHE A 395 11.63 -0.44 20.86
CA PHE A 395 10.41 -0.92 20.25
C PHE A 395 9.35 -1.23 21.31
N TYR A 396 8.09 -1.05 20.95
CA TYR A 396 6.95 -1.40 21.79
C TYR A 396 5.95 -2.17 20.96
N PHE A 397 5.72 -3.43 21.30
CA PHE A 397 4.56 -4.15 20.82
C PHE A 397 3.35 -3.73 21.65
N ASN A 398 2.25 -3.40 20.98
CA ASN A 398 0.93 -3.29 21.59
C ASN A 398 0.10 -4.47 21.11
N PHE A 399 -0.51 -5.20 22.04
CA PHE A 399 -1.42 -6.30 21.74
C PHE A 399 -2.86 -5.80 21.74
N TYR A 400 -3.66 -6.37 20.84
CA TYR A 400 -5.08 -6.08 20.69
C TYR A 400 -5.85 -7.40 20.70
N LEU A 401 -7.08 -7.35 21.25
CA LEU A 401 -8.03 -8.45 21.28
C LEU A 401 -9.29 -8.04 20.52
N PRO A 402 -9.34 -8.27 19.19
CA PRO A 402 -10.51 -7.93 18.40
C PRO A 402 -11.79 -8.54 18.98
N GLY A 403 -12.82 -7.72 19.17
CA GLY A 403 -14.10 -8.10 19.78
C GLY A 403 -14.17 -7.94 21.30
N LYS A 404 -13.07 -7.60 21.98
CA LYS A 404 -13.03 -7.32 23.43
C LYS A 404 -12.61 -5.89 23.76
N GLU A 405 -12.59 -4.99 22.78
CA GLU A 405 -12.10 -3.62 22.93
C GLU A 405 -12.87 -2.84 24.00
N ASN A 406 -14.18 -3.08 24.10
CA ASN A 406 -15.07 -2.47 25.10
C ASN A 406 -14.90 -3.04 26.51
N LEU A 407 -14.04 -4.04 26.71
CA LEU A 407 -13.76 -4.63 28.01
C LEU A 407 -12.35 -4.29 28.50
N LEU A 408 -11.62 -3.46 27.74
CA LEU A 408 -10.22 -3.11 27.96
C LEU A 408 -10.08 -1.61 28.23
N PRO A 409 -8.96 -1.17 28.83
CA PRO A 409 -8.68 0.25 29.07
C PRO A 409 -8.68 1.12 27.80
N SER A 410 -8.65 2.44 27.97
CA SER A 410 -8.77 3.41 26.86
C SER A 410 -7.83 3.08 25.68
N SER A 411 -8.40 3.04 24.47
CA SER A 411 -7.78 2.65 23.19
C SER A 411 -7.76 1.15 22.87
N GLY A 412 -8.44 0.29 23.64
CA GLY A 412 -8.63 -1.13 23.29
C GLY A 412 -7.33 -1.95 23.26
N VAL A 413 -6.24 -1.39 23.82
CA VAL A 413 -4.95 -2.05 23.95
C VAL A 413 -5.06 -3.09 25.05
N ALA A 414 -4.90 -4.36 24.67
CA ALA A 414 -4.99 -5.50 25.57
C ALA A 414 -3.72 -5.68 26.40
N GLY A 415 -2.58 -5.20 25.93
CA GLY A 415 -1.30 -5.38 26.62
C GLY A 415 -0.13 -4.85 25.81
N SER A 416 1.08 -5.04 26.33
CA SER A 416 2.30 -4.62 25.65
C SER A 416 3.48 -5.54 25.94
N PHE A 417 4.44 -5.52 25.02
CA PHE A 417 5.74 -6.14 25.19
C PHE A 417 6.87 -5.20 24.72
N THR A 418 7.88 -5.02 25.56
CA THR A 418 9.04 -4.17 25.26
C THR A 418 10.27 -4.58 26.09
N VAL A 419 11.42 -3.98 25.78
CA VAL A 419 12.61 -3.99 26.62
C VAL A 419 12.75 -2.61 27.25
N ILE A 420 12.79 -2.57 28.57
CA ILE A 420 12.96 -1.33 29.31
C ILE A 420 14.36 -1.24 29.91
N ASP A 421 14.84 -0.02 30.13
CA ASP A 421 15.99 0.26 31.00
C ASP A 421 15.49 0.86 32.31
N TYR A 422 15.50 0.07 33.37
CA TYR A 422 14.98 0.48 34.68
C TYR A 422 15.94 1.41 35.43
N SER A 423 17.12 1.72 34.87
CA SER A 423 17.95 2.83 35.37
C SER A 423 17.43 4.21 34.94
N VAL A 424 16.63 4.26 33.87
CA VAL A 424 16.07 5.50 33.29
C VAL A 424 14.58 5.64 33.61
N ILE A 425 13.85 4.53 33.67
CA ILE A 425 12.39 4.52 33.90
C ILE A 425 12.09 4.44 35.40
N SER A 426 11.12 5.25 35.85
CA SER A 426 10.70 5.23 37.25
C SER A 426 9.75 4.08 37.55
N LEU A 427 10.32 2.97 38.05
CA LEU A 427 9.58 1.81 38.58
C LEU A 427 9.64 1.75 40.11
N VAL A 428 8.67 1.09 40.72
CA VAL A 428 8.74 0.71 42.15
C VAL A 428 9.74 -0.42 42.28
N GLU A 429 10.76 -0.23 43.13
CA GLU A 429 11.83 -1.21 43.38
C GLU A 429 12.48 -1.73 42.08
N ASN A 430 12.55 -0.86 41.06
CA ASN A 430 13.08 -1.18 39.72
C ASN A 430 12.34 -2.29 38.97
N LYS A 431 11.08 -2.61 39.34
CA LYS A 431 10.37 -3.78 38.83
C LYS A 431 8.92 -3.57 38.45
N PHE A 432 8.14 -2.83 39.25
CA PHE A 432 6.69 -2.70 39.04
C PHE A 432 6.29 -1.32 38.53
N PHE A 433 5.19 -1.25 37.77
CA PHE A 433 4.63 0.02 37.33
C PHE A 433 4.28 0.91 38.52
N ARG A 434 4.62 2.19 38.43
CA ARG A 434 4.24 3.16 39.46
C ARG A 434 2.71 3.22 39.56
N GLY A 435 2.18 3.15 40.79
CA GLY A 435 0.74 3.18 41.03
C GLY A 435 0.02 1.84 40.82
N SER A 436 0.77 0.74 40.70
CA SER A 436 0.22 -0.61 40.69
C SER A 436 0.41 -1.31 42.03
N THR A 437 -0.45 -2.30 42.32
CA THR A 437 -0.38 -3.15 43.50
C THR A 437 -0.23 -4.60 43.07
N VAL A 438 0.70 -5.34 43.66
CA VAL A 438 0.84 -6.78 43.43
C VAL A 438 -0.22 -7.52 44.24
N LYS A 439 -1.06 -8.32 43.57
CA LYS A 439 -2.06 -9.18 44.21
C LYS A 439 -1.46 -10.55 44.53
N ASN A 440 -0.87 -11.22 43.53
CA ASN A 440 -0.33 -12.57 43.64
C ASN A 440 0.92 -12.75 42.77
N LEU A 441 1.85 -13.62 43.20
CA LEU A 441 2.88 -14.21 42.34
C LEU A 441 2.28 -15.46 41.68
N LEU A 442 2.16 -15.45 40.35
CA LEU A 442 1.56 -16.52 39.55
C LEU A 442 2.59 -17.55 39.06
N PHE A 443 3.83 -17.12 38.86
CA PHE A 443 4.93 -17.97 38.38
C PHE A 443 6.28 -17.38 38.76
N SER A 444 7.25 -18.24 39.07
CA SER A 444 8.67 -17.89 39.18
C SER A 444 9.51 -19.06 38.73
N GLY A 445 10.40 -18.85 37.76
CA GLY A 445 11.26 -19.91 37.25
C GLY A 445 11.95 -19.57 35.92
N GLN A 446 12.78 -20.50 35.45
CA GLN A 446 13.48 -20.40 34.17
C GLN A 446 12.49 -20.58 33.00
N THR A 447 12.63 -19.75 31.97
CA THR A 447 11.91 -19.83 30.68
C THR A 447 12.89 -19.80 29.51
N GLY A 448 12.42 -19.91 28.27
CA GLY A 448 13.25 -19.85 27.07
C GLY A 448 14.00 -18.52 26.87
N ILE A 449 13.57 -17.44 27.53
CA ILE A 449 14.18 -16.11 27.40
C ILE A 449 14.82 -15.60 28.70
N GLY A 450 14.99 -16.47 29.71
CA GLY A 450 15.62 -16.13 30.98
C GLY A 450 14.78 -16.53 32.20
N ASN A 451 15.22 -16.13 33.39
CA ASN A 451 14.43 -16.30 34.61
C ASN A 451 13.30 -15.27 34.64
N ALA A 452 12.06 -15.74 34.71
CA ALA A 452 10.87 -14.90 34.71
C ALA A 452 10.13 -15.00 36.04
N GLU A 453 9.53 -13.88 36.42
CA GLU A 453 8.50 -13.83 37.45
C GLU A 453 7.23 -13.23 36.84
N ILE A 454 6.09 -13.91 37.01
CA ILE A 454 4.80 -13.44 36.54
C ILE A 454 3.90 -13.13 37.73
N TYR A 455 3.29 -11.96 37.71
CA TYR A 455 2.45 -11.43 38.78
C TYR A 455 1.03 -11.17 38.27
N LEU A 456 0.06 -11.39 39.15
CA LEU A 456 -1.23 -10.73 39.05
C LEU A 456 -1.11 -9.39 39.77
N MET A 457 -1.39 -8.31 39.06
CA MET A 457 -1.32 -6.95 39.55
C MET A 457 -2.66 -6.25 39.35
N GLU A 458 -2.88 -5.20 40.12
CA GLU A 458 -3.98 -4.27 39.93
C GLU A 458 -3.42 -2.88 39.64
N GLN A 459 -3.93 -2.22 38.62
CA GLN A 459 -3.57 -0.86 38.28
C GLN A 459 -4.82 -0.07 37.96
N TYR A 460 -4.91 1.13 38.54
CA TYR A 460 -5.96 2.06 38.13
C TYR A 460 -5.59 2.68 36.79
N VAL A 461 -6.54 2.65 35.85
CA VAL A 461 -6.36 3.15 34.49
C VAL A 461 -7.60 3.91 34.04
N SER A 462 -7.41 4.81 33.09
CA SER A 462 -8.53 5.55 32.51
C SER A 462 -9.39 4.63 31.64
N TYR A 463 -10.69 4.58 31.92
CA TYR A 463 -11.69 3.81 31.20
C TYR A 463 -13.03 4.55 31.27
N ASN A 464 -13.64 4.83 30.12
CA ASN A 464 -14.90 5.60 30.03
C ASN A 464 -14.90 6.95 30.78
N ASN A 465 -13.77 7.67 30.75
CA ASN A 465 -13.54 8.92 31.48
C ASN A 465 -13.53 8.80 33.02
N GLU A 466 -13.42 7.58 33.54
CA GLU A 466 -13.26 7.28 34.96
C GLU A 466 -11.94 6.54 35.20
N TYR A 467 -11.43 6.59 36.44
CA TYR A 467 -10.23 5.87 36.84
C TYR A 467 -10.65 4.61 37.59
N VAL A 468 -10.56 3.47 36.93
CA VAL A 468 -11.06 2.18 37.45
C VAL A 468 -9.93 1.19 37.60
N PRO A 469 -9.99 0.27 38.59
CA PRO A 469 -8.98 -0.76 38.75
C PRO A 469 -9.14 -1.81 37.64
N PHE A 470 -8.04 -2.14 36.99
CA PHE A 470 -7.93 -3.29 36.09
C PHE A 470 -6.93 -4.29 36.65
N GLU A 471 -7.27 -5.57 36.55
CA GLU A 471 -6.31 -6.64 36.76
C GLU A 471 -5.39 -6.76 35.55
N MET A 472 -4.13 -7.07 35.81
CA MET A 472 -3.09 -7.19 34.81
C MET A 472 -2.22 -8.40 35.15
N VAL A 473 -1.99 -9.26 34.17
CA VAL A 473 -0.95 -10.28 34.25
C VAL A 473 0.34 -9.64 33.74
N TYR A 474 1.37 -9.61 34.57
CA TYR A 474 2.63 -8.90 34.33
C TYR A 474 3.81 -9.85 34.45
N ALA A 475 4.64 -9.96 33.41
CA ALA A 475 5.88 -10.70 33.44
C ALA A 475 7.09 -9.77 33.46
N TRP A 476 8.02 -10.10 34.36
CA TRP A 476 9.32 -9.47 34.52
C TRP A 476 10.43 -10.47 34.23
N ILE A 477 11.28 -10.17 33.25
CA ILE A 477 12.42 -11.02 32.89
C ILE A 477 13.67 -10.13 32.81
N PRO A 478 14.50 -10.08 33.87
CA PRO A 478 15.76 -9.35 33.85
C PRO A 478 16.68 -9.84 32.74
N ILE A 479 17.41 -8.92 32.10
CA ILE A 479 18.50 -9.26 31.19
C ILE A 479 19.78 -9.39 32.02
N LYS A 480 20.44 -10.54 31.92
CA LYS A 480 21.63 -10.89 32.69
C LYS A 480 22.73 -9.85 32.47
N ASN A 481 23.35 -9.40 33.56
CA ASN A 481 24.42 -8.41 33.56
C ASN A 481 24.03 -7.06 32.91
N SER A 482 22.75 -6.69 32.97
CA SER A 482 22.22 -5.44 32.39
C SER A 482 21.30 -4.72 33.37
N THR A 483 21.07 -3.42 33.15
CA THR A 483 19.99 -2.65 33.79
C THR A 483 18.68 -2.73 33.01
N LYS A 484 18.60 -3.68 32.07
CA LYS A 484 17.45 -3.87 31.21
C LYS A 484 16.65 -5.10 31.61
N ALA A 485 15.36 -5.07 31.29
CA ALA A 485 14.47 -6.21 31.46
C ALA A 485 13.45 -6.25 30.34
N TYR A 486 13.02 -7.45 29.97
CA TYR A 486 11.80 -7.62 29.22
C TYR A 486 10.61 -7.37 30.13
N GLN A 487 9.69 -6.58 29.63
CA GLN A 487 8.43 -6.28 30.28
C GLN A 487 7.30 -6.73 29.35
N ILE A 488 6.48 -7.66 29.83
CA ILE A 488 5.25 -8.09 29.13
C ILE A 488 4.10 -7.90 30.09
N TYR A 489 3.00 -7.34 29.61
CA TYR A 489 1.77 -7.37 30.37
C TYR A 489 0.55 -7.51 29.49
N MET A 490 -0.50 -8.08 30.07
CA MET A 490 -1.83 -8.17 29.50
C MET A 490 -2.84 -7.72 30.55
N TYR A 491 -3.71 -6.78 30.19
CA TYR A 491 -4.91 -6.50 30.97
C TYR A 491 -5.86 -7.69 30.88
N VAL A 492 -6.51 -7.98 32.01
CA VAL A 492 -7.62 -8.93 32.06
C VAL A 492 -8.89 -8.16 31.70
N PRO A 493 -9.58 -8.51 30.60
CA PRO A 493 -10.86 -7.90 30.25
C PRO A 493 -11.86 -8.03 31.38
N TYR A 494 -12.69 -6.98 31.54
CA TYR A 494 -13.61 -6.90 32.66
C TYR A 494 -14.55 -8.11 32.74
N GLY A 495 -14.59 -8.76 33.91
CA GLY A 495 -15.43 -9.93 34.15
C GLY A 495 -14.84 -11.28 33.71
N GLU A 496 -13.60 -11.30 33.22
CA GLU A 496 -12.92 -12.54 32.83
C GLU A 496 -11.92 -13.03 33.88
N SER A 497 -11.54 -14.31 33.76
CA SER A 497 -10.44 -14.89 34.53
C SER A 497 -9.09 -14.47 33.95
N HIS A 498 -8.07 -14.36 34.80
CA HIS A 498 -6.70 -14.02 34.39
C HIS A 498 -5.96 -15.20 33.73
N GLU A 499 -6.41 -16.45 33.91
CA GLU A 499 -5.72 -17.66 33.44
C GLU A 499 -5.39 -17.67 31.93
N PRO A 500 -6.30 -17.32 31.00
CA PRO A 500 -5.98 -17.31 29.57
C PRO A 500 -4.86 -16.32 29.20
N TYR A 501 -4.76 -15.22 29.94
CA TYR A 501 -3.74 -14.18 29.73
C TYR A 501 -2.39 -14.60 30.33
N LEU A 502 -2.41 -15.33 31.44
CA LEU A 502 -1.24 -16.00 31.99
C LEU A 502 -0.69 -17.04 31.02
N ASP A 503 -1.55 -17.87 30.43
CA ASP A 503 -1.15 -18.88 29.46
C ASP A 503 -0.54 -18.26 28.21
N PHE A 504 -1.14 -17.17 27.70
CA PHE A 504 -0.57 -16.40 26.59
C PHE A 504 0.82 -15.85 26.93
N ILE A 505 1.00 -15.22 28.09
CA ILE A 505 2.31 -14.71 28.52
C ILE A 505 3.34 -15.85 28.65
N LYS A 506 2.96 -16.97 29.26
CA LYS A 506 3.83 -18.16 29.36
C LYS A 506 4.23 -18.66 27.97
N GLN A 507 3.31 -18.69 27.01
CA GLN A 507 3.61 -19.07 25.63
C GLN A 507 4.61 -18.11 24.97
N LEU A 508 4.46 -16.80 25.18
CA LEU A 508 5.38 -15.80 24.63
C LEU A 508 6.81 -15.93 25.18
N ILE A 509 6.97 -16.24 26.47
CA ILE A 509 8.28 -16.30 27.13
C ILE A 509 8.89 -17.71 27.20
N SER A 510 8.11 -18.72 26.81
CA SER A 510 8.55 -20.13 26.79
C SER A 510 9.73 -20.40 25.88
#